data_AF-A0A4Q6GHR1-F1
#
_entry.id   AF-A0A4Q6GHR1-F1
#
_cell.length_a   1.000
_cell.length_b   1.000
_cell.length_c   1.000
_cell.angle_alpha   90.00
_cell.angle_beta   90.00
_cell.angle_gamma   90.00
#
_symmetry.space_group_name_H-M   'P 1'
#
loop_
_entity.id
_entity.type
_entity.pdbx_description
1 polymer ?
#
loop_
_entity_poly.entity_id
_entity_poly.type
_entity_poly.pdbx_seq_one_letter_code
_entity_poly.pdbx_strand_id
1 'polypeptide(L)'
;LLVKANSEGQPGPQDYGRTHAQGANLLADALRPHGGVVMWRAFVYSHEQPVDRAMQAYQEFVPLDGKFRSNVLLQVKNGPIDFQPREPLHPLFGALSATQLMAEFQITKEYLGFATHLAYLGPLYEETLDADTGARGRHQTVADVLRGQATTPALSGMAGVANIGADRNWSGSHFDQANWYAFGRLAWDPSNDSREIAADWARMTFSNDPRFVAPVVEMMLGSRQAVVDYMTPLGLHHVMARGHHYGPGPWVEGGPRADWTSVYYHRADRDGIGFDRTRRGSNAVAQYPPALARQFGDPALVPEDLLLWFHHLSWDYRTRSGRILWDELVVRYTRGVARVAEMRATWEGLAAYVDDERHAQVSAFLSIQEREAQWWRDASIAYFQQVSGRSLPAGFAPPAHSLDYYKALEFPSAPGDGR
;
A
#
# COMPACT_ATOMS: atom_id res chain seq x y z
N LEU A 1 -9.23 -21.44 10.30
CA LEU A 1 -7.89 -21.66 9.69
C LEU A 1 -7.59 -20.49 8.77
N LEU A 2 -6.36 -19.98 8.77
CA LEU A 2 -5.85 -19.05 7.75
C LEU A 2 -4.98 -19.81 6.76
N VAL A 3 -5.17 -19.58 5.46
CA VAL A 3 -4.48 -20.35 4.41
C VAL A 3 -3.86 -19.41 3.37
N LYS A 4 -2.55 -19.50 3.20
CA LYS A 4 -1.81 -19.03 2.01
C LYS A 4 -1.43 -20.28 1.21
N ALA A 5 -1.87 -20.37 -0.04
CA ALA A 5 -1.66 -21.55 -0.88
C ALA A 5 -1.35 -21.15 -2.32
N ASN A 6 -0.48 -21.90 -3.00
CA ASN A 6 0.01 -21.64 -4.36
C ASN A 6 0.51 -20.20 -4.56
N SER A 7 1.27 -19.68 -3.59
CA SER A 7 1.77 -18.31 -3.60
C SER A 7 3.14 -18.25 -2.92
N GLU A 8 4.13 -17.66 -3.60
CA GLU A 8 5.51 -17.52 -3.11
C GLU A 8 6.12 -18.84 -2.60
N GLY A 9 5.97 -19.91 -3.40
CA GLY A 9 6.51 -21.24 -3.09
C GLY A 9 5.72 -22.03 -2.03
N GLN A 10 4.64 -21.48 -1.49
CA GLN A 10 3.77 -22.23 -0.58
C GLN A 10 2.93 -23.27 -1.34
N PRO A 11 2.80 -24.51 -0.81
CA PRO A 11 2.06 -25.56 -1.46
C PRO A 11 0.57 -25.24 -1.54
N GLY A 12 -0.14 -25.90 -2.45
CA GLY A 12 -1.59 -25.72 -2.54
C GLY A 12 -2.29 -26.61 -3.55
N PRO A 13 -3.62 -26.48 -3.69
CA PRO A 13 -4.44 -27.36 -4.53
C PRO A 13 -4.00 -27.42 -6.00
N GLN A 14 -3.42 -26.36 -6.56
CA GLN A 14 -3.00 -26.35 -7.97
C GLN A 14 -1.87 -27.34 -8.26
N ASP A 15 -1.02 -27.67 -7.26
CA ASP A 15 0.04 -28.68 -7.37
C ASP A 15 -0.53 -30.09 -7.62
N TYR A 16 -1.82 -30.27 -7.31
CA TYR A 16 -2.56 -31.52 -7.48
C TYR A 16 -3.62 -31.43 -8.58
N GLY A 17 -3.55 -30.41 -9.46
CA GLY A 17 -4.53 -30.18 -10.52
C GLY A 17 -5.93 -29.86 -9.99
N ARG A 18 -6.01 -29.17 -8.84
CA ARG A 18 -7.27 -28.73 -8.21
C ARG A 18 -7.34 -27.20 -8.12
N THR A 19 -8.56 -26.69 -8.05
CA THR A 19 -8.84 -25.25 -7.89
C THR A 19 -8.74 -24.81 -6.42
N HIS A 20 -8.57 -23.51 -6.19
CA HIS A 20 -8.64 -22.93 -4.84
C HIS A 20 -9.97 -23.25 -4.14
N ALA A 21 -11.09 -23.24 -4.86
CA ALA A 21 -12.40 -23.62 -4.30
C ALA A 21 -12.41 -25.07 -3.80
N GLN A 22 -11.83 -26.01 -4.55
CA GLN A 22 -11.73 -27.41 -4.11
C GLN A 22 -10.86 -27.56 -2.85
N GLY A 23 -9.70 -26.89 -2.80
CA GLY A 23 -8.83 -26.91 -1.62
C GLY A 23 -9.49 -26.27 -0.39
N ALA A 24 -10.09 -25.09 -0.56
CA ALA A 24 -10.79 -24.39 0.51
C ALA A 24 -11.99 -25.19 1.04
N ASN A 25 -12.79 -25.77 0.13
CA ASN A 25 -13.99 -26.52 0.50
C ASN A 25 -13.66 -27.82 1.26
N LEU A 26 -12.54 -28.49 0.93
CA LEU A 26 -12.06 -29.65 1.69
C LEU A 26 -11.82 -29.29 3.16
N LEU A 27 -11.09 -28.19 3.41
CA LEU A 27 -10.83 -27.72 4.78
C LEU A 27 -12.12 -27.23 5.45
N ALA A 28 -12.98 -26.54 4.71
CA ALA A 28 -14.23 -26.00 5.21
C ALA A 28 -15.20 -27.11 5.63
N ASP A 29 -15.30 -28.18 4.86
CA ASP A 29 -16.13 -29.34 5.17
C ASP A 29 -15.61 -30.09 6.42
N ALA A 30 -14.29 -30.15 6.62
CA ALA A 30 -13.69 -30.72 7.84
C ALA A 30 -13.94 -29.89 9.11
N LEU A 31 -13.97 -28.55 9.00
CA LEU A 31 -14.22 -27.65 10.13
C LEU A 31 -15.70 -27.46 10.47
N ARG A 32 -16.60 -27.73 9.52
CA ARG A 32 -18.04 -27.45 9.63
C ARG A 32 -18.70 -28.04 10.88
N PRO A 33 -18.45 -29.31 11.29
CA PRO A 33 -19.07 -29.88 12.48
C PRO A 33 -18.67 -29.16 13.79
N HIS A 34 -17.62 -28.36 13.75
CA HIS A 34 -17.07 -27.62 14.89
C HIS A 34 -17.35 -26.10 14.81
N GLY A 35 -18.13 -25.65 13.82
CA GLY A 35 -18.40 -24.23 13.60
C GLY A 35 -17.19 -23.42 13.11
N GLY A 36 -16.15 -24.08 12.59
CA GLY A 36 -14.93 -23.41 12.15
C GLY A 36 -15.06 -22.76 10.77
N VAL A 37 -14.28 -21.69 10.57
CA VAL A 37 -14.20 -20.90 9.33
C VAL A 37 -12.83 -21.06 8.67
N VAL A 38 -12.79 -21.05 7.34
CA VAL A 38 -11.55 -20.98 6.54
C VAL A 38 -11.41 -19.57 5.98
N MET A 39 -10.34 -18.87 6.36
CA MET A 39 -9.90 -17.62 5.76
C MET A 39 -8.86 -17.97 4.69
N TRP A 40 -9.26 -17.93 3.42
CA TRP A 40 -8.43 -18.31 2.28
C TRP A 40 -7.89 -17.06 1.58
N ARG A 41 -6.57 -16.85 1.63
CA ARG A 41 -5.96 -15.63 1.06
C ARG A 41 -6.04 -15.64 -0.46
N ALA A 42 -6.50 -14.52 -1.02
CA ALA A 42 -6.53 -14.26 -2.46
C ALA A 42 -5.21 -13.68 -3.00
N PHE A 43 -4.17 -13.61 -2.16
CA PHE A 43 -2.83 -13.18 -2.55
C PHE A 43 -2.11 -14.29 -3.32
N VAL A 44 -2.48 -14.45 -4.59
CA VAL A 44 -2.00 -15.49 -5.52
C VAL A 44 -1.52 -14.83 -6.81
N TYR A 45 -0.32 -15.19 -7.24
CA TYR A 45 0.28 -14.78 -8.50
C TYR A 45 1.45 -15.71 -8.85
N SER A 46 1.62 -15.97 -10.14
CA SER A 46 2.66 -16.80 -10.75
C SER A 46 3.45 -16.00 -11.78
N HIS A 47 4.74 -16.28 -11.87
CA HIS A 47 5.61 -15.75 -12.93
C HIS A 47 5.64 -16.63 -14.17
N GLU A 48 5.00 -17.82 -14.13
CA GLU A 48 4.99 -18.75 -15.26
C GLU A 48 4.06 -18.27 -16.38
N GLN A 49 3.09 -17.42 -16.03
CA GLN A 49 2.20 -16.79 -17.00
C GLN A 49 2.70 -15.38 -17.32
N PRO A 50 2.81 -14.99 -18.60
CA PRO A 50 3.23 -13.64 -19.02
C PRO A 50 2.10 -12.61 -18.84
N VAL A 51 1.38 -12.68 -17.73
CA VAL A 51 0.26 -11.79 -17.39
C VAL A 51 0.74 -10.77 -16.36
N ASP A 52 0.27 -9.53 -16.49
CA ASP A 52 0.46 -8.48 -15.48
C ASP A 52 0.08 -8.99 -14.09
N ARG A 53 1.02 -8.89 -13.12
CA ARG A 53 0.81 -9.37 -11.74
C ARG A 53 -0.47 -8.83 -11.13
N ALA A 54 -0.80 -7.56 -11.38
CA ALA A 54 -2.00 -6.91 -10.85
C ALA A 54 -3.31 -7.61 -11.26
N MET A 55 -3.29 -8.35 -12.37
CA MET A 55 -4.49 -8.99 -12.92
C MET A 55 -4.74 -10.38 -12.36
N GLN A 56 -3.73 -11.03 -11.77
CA GLN A 56 -3.74 -12.48 -11.60
C GLN A 56 -4.73 -12.95 -10.53
N ALA A 57 -4.77 -12.31 -9.36
CA ALA A 57 -5.74 -12.65 -8.33
C ALA A 57 -7.19 -12.54 -8.84
N TYR A 58 -7.49 -11.52 -9.65
CA TYR A 58 -8.81 -11.41 -10.29
C TYR A 58 -9.08 -12.59 -11.24
N GLN A 59 -8.13 -12.92 -12.13
CA GLN A 59 -8.28 -14.01 -13.09
C GLN A 59 -8.43 -15.37 -12.42
N GLU A 60 -7.78 -15.58 -11.28
CA GLU A 60 -7.86 -16.83 -10.52
C GLU A 60 -9.19 -16.99 -9.78
N PHE A 61 -9.68 -15.94 -9.12
CA PHE A 61 -10.82 -16.06 -8.20
C PHE A 61 -12.18 -15.74 -8.84
N VAL A 62 -12.26 -14.89 -9.86
CA VAL A 62 -13.54 -14.56 -10.50
C VAL A 62 -14.22 -15.78 -11.14
N PRO A 63 -13.52 -16.69 -11.85
CA PRO A 63 -14.12 -17.93 -12.34
C PRO A 63 -14.60 -18.89 -11.24
N LEU A 64 -14.24 -18.64 -9.97
CA LEU A 64 -14.59 -19.43 -8.81
C LEU A 64 -15.73 -18.81 -7.98
N ASP A 65 -16.29 -17.67 -8.39
CA ASP A 65 -17.37 -17.03 -7.65
C ASP A 65 -18.56 -17.99 -7.45
N GLY A 66 -19.07 -18.08 -6.22
CA GLY A 66 -20.17 -18.98 -5.85
C GLY A 66 -19.79 -20.45 -5.68
N LYS A 67 -18.53 -20.84 -5.86
CA LYS A 67 -18.07 -22.23 -5.70
C LYS A 67 -17.54 -22.53 -4.29
N PHE A 68 -17.35 -21.52 -3.45
CA PHE A 68 -16.85 -21.68 -2.08
C PHE A 68 -17.99 -22.06 -1.10
N ARG A 69 -17.68 -22.84 -0.05
CA ARG A 69 -18.63 -23.12 1.03
C ARG A 69 -18.99 -21.84 1.80
N SER A 70 -20.14 -21.86 2.47
CA SER A 70 -20.61 -20.75 3.30
C SER A 70 -19.74 -20.47 4.54
N ASN A 71 -18.85 -21.39 4.95
CA ASN A 71 -17.86 -21.14 5.99
C ASN A 71 -16.44 -20.86 5.44
N VAL A 72 -16.34 -20.37 4.20
CA VAL A 72 -15.11 -19.84 3.61
C VAL A 72 -15.24 -18.33 3.43
N LEU A 73 -14.22 -17.60 3.87
CA LEU A 73 -13.98 -16.18 3.59
C LEU A 73 -12.77 -16.08 2.67
N LEU A 74 -12.94 -15.42 1.51
CA LEU A 74 -11.78 -15.02 0.71
C LEU A 74 -11.17 -13.75 1.31
N GLN A 75 -9.92 -13.86 1.75
CA GLN A 75 -9.17 -12.78 2.37
C GLN A 75 -8.38 -12.01 1.31
N VAL A 76 -8.77 -10.77 1.03
CA VAL A 76 -8.32 -9.95 -0.11
C VAL A 76 -7.55 -8.74 0.42
N LYS A 77 -6.32 -8.52 -0.03
CA LYS A 77 -5.55 -7.30 0.29
C LYS A 77 -6.28 -6.06 -0.22
N ASN A 78 -6.03 -4.90 0.39
CA ASN A 78 -6.66 -3.64 -0.02
C ASN A 78 -6.35 -3.23 -1.47
N GLY A 79 -5.20 -3.64 -2.00
CA GLY A 79 -4.80 -3.45 -3.40
C GLY A 79 -4.32 -4.75 -4.07
N PRO A 80 -4.18 -4.76 -5.41
CA PRO A 80 -3.87 -5.96 -6.20
C PRO A 80 -2.38 -6.35 -6.24
N ILE A 81 -1.47 -5.58 -5.65
CA ILE A 81 -0.04 -5.90 -5.61
C ILE A 81 0.35 -6.41 -4.23
N ASP A 82 0.76 -5.53 -3.32
CA ASP A 82 1.37 -5.92 -2.05
C ASP A 82 1.59 -4.73 -1.11
N PHE A 83 0.51 -4.21 -0.54
CA PHE A 83 0.55 -3.21 0.54
C PHE A 83 1.44 -1.98 0.26
N GLN A 84 1.56 -1.58 -1.01
CA GLN A 84 2.38 -0.44 -1.40
C GLN A 84 1.81 0.86 -0.78
N PRO A 85 2.62 1.94 -0.66
CA PRO A 85 2.18 3.19 -0.02
C PRO A 85 0.82 3.72 -0.50
N ARG A 86 0.53 3.54 -1.79
CA ARG A 86 -0.79 3.65 -2.37
C ARG A 86 -0.96 2.63 -3.49
N GLU A 87 -2.13 2.00 -3.52
CA GLU A 87 -2.59 1.12 -4.59
C GLU A 87 -4.03 1.50 -4.98
N PRO A 88 -4.48 1.24 -6.21
CA PRO A 88 -5.90 1.26 -6.50
C PRO A 88 -6.62 0.17 -5.69
N LEU A 89 -7.92 0.37 -5.47
CA LEU A 89 -8.81 -0.63 -4.88
C LEU A 89 -8.63 -2.01 -5.54
N HIS A 90 -8.51 -3.08 -4.76
CA HIS A 90 -8.45 -4.42 -5.34
C HIS A 90 -9.76 -4.76 -6.09
N PRO A 91 -9.72 -5.13 -7.39
CA PRO A 91 -10.94 -5.31 -8.19
C PRO A 91 -11.84 -6.47 -7.74
N LEU A 92 -11.34 -7.41 -6.93
CA LEU A 92 -12.15 -8.51 -6.39
C LEU A 92 -13.31 -8.02 -5.51
N PHE A 93 -13.15 -6.88 -4.83
CA PHE A 93 -14.23 -6.29 -4.02
C PHE A 93 -15.44 -5.90 -4.86
N GLY A 94 -15.27 -5.53 -6.13
CA GLY A 94 -16.37 -5.22 -7.05
C GLY A 94 -16.86 -6.39 -7.90
N ALA A 95 -16.08 -7.47 -7.97
CA ALA A 95 -16.27 -8.54 -8.95
C ALA A 95 -16.94 -9.81 -8.39
N LEU A 96 -16.69 -10.13 -7.12
CA LEU A 96 -17.22 -11.33 -6.49
C LEU A 96 -18.54 -11.02 -5.79
N SER A 97 -19.63 -11.65 -6.23
CA SER A 97 -20.97 -11.33 -5.75
C SER A 97 -21.69 -12.52 -5.11
N ALA A 98 -21.14 -13.72 -5.26
CA ALA A 98 -21.64 -14.97 -4.68
C ALA A 98 -20.65 -15.61 -3.69
N THR A 99 -19.57 -14.90 -3.33
CA THR A 99 -18.53 -15.35 -2.41
C THR A 99 -18.31 -14.33 -1.31
N GLN A 100 -18.19 -14.80 -0.06
CA GLN A 100 -17.95 -13.92 1.09
C GLN A 100 -16.49 -13.45 1.10
N LEU A 101 -16.28 -12.16 1.32
CA LEU A 101 -14.97 -11.53 1.34
C LEU A 101 -14.64 -11.01 2.73
N MET A 102 -13.34 -10.95 3.02
CA MET A 102 -12.78 -10.17 4.12
C MET A 102 -11.60 -9.36 3.62
N ALA A 103 -11.42 -8.13 4.12
CA ALA A 103 -10.25 -7.34 3.75
C ALA A 103 -9.03 -7.75 4.57
N GLU A 104 -7.85 -7.67 3.95
CA GLU A 104 -6.55 -7.78 4.60
C GLU A 104 -5.84 -6.44 4.49
N PHE A 105 -5.43 -5.88 5.62
CA PHE A 105 -4.61 -4.68 5.73
C PHE A 105 -3.27 -5.03 6.37
N GLN A 106 -2.23 -4.28 6.03
CA GLN A 106 -0.96 -4.31 6.76
C GLN A 106 -0.96 -3.24 7.85
N ILE A 107 -0.77 -3.64 9.11
CA ILE A 107 -0.51 -2.70 10.21
C ILE A 107 1.00 -2.51 10.34
N THR A 108 1.76 -3.61 10.20
CA THR A 108 3.22 -3.53 10.09
C THR A 108 3.61 -2.79 8.82
N LYS A 109 4.66 -1.97 8.90
CA LYS A 109 5.04 -1.01 7.87
C LYS A 109 6.16 -1.54 6.99
N GLU A 110 5.98 -2.73 6.43
CA GLU A 110 6.97 -3.37 5.54
C GLU A 110 7.41 -2.43 4.41
N TYR A 111 6.46 -1.72 3.80
CA TYR A 111 6.72 -0.81 2.68
C TYR A 111 6.75 0.67 3.07
N LEU A 112 6.67 0.98 4.36
CA LEU A 112 6.41 2.33 4.86
C LEU A 112 7.46 2.81 5.87
N GLY A 113 8.69 2.29 5.75
CA GLY A 113 9.85 2.71 6.52
C GLY A 113 9.92 2.14 7.94
N PHE A 114 9.38 0.92 8.13
CA PHE A 114 9.53 0.13 9.36
C PHE A 114 9.21 0.93 10.63
N ALA A 115 9.88 0.67 11.75
CA ALA A 115 9.60 1.36 13.01
C ALA A 115 10.00 2.85 12.98
N THR A 116 10.91 3.28 12.10
CA THR A 116 11.51 4.63 12.18
C THR A 116 10.71 5.72 11.47
N HIS A 117 9.80 5.37 10.56
CA HIS A 117 9.03 6.36 9.79
C HIS A 117 7.63 6.56 10.35
N LEU A 118 7.23 7.79 10.67
CA LEU A 118 5.84 8.09 11.00
C LEU A 118 4.99 7.97 9.72
N ALA A 119 4.04 7.02 9.73
CA ALA A 119 3.04 6.80 8.70
C ALA A 119 1.73 6.29 9.35
N TYR A 120 0.81 7.20 9.63
CA TYR A 120 -0.50 6.88 10.19
C TYR A 120 -1.41 6.30 9.09
N LEU A 121 -1.91 5.09 9.30
CA LEU A 121 -2.62 4.29 8.31
C LEU A 121 -4.14 4.41 8.40
N GLY A 122 -4.69 5.13 9.38
CA GLY A 122 -6.12 5.43 9.46
C GLY A 122 -6.69 5.91 8.11
N PRO A 123 -6.09 6.92 7.45
CA PRO A 123 -6.51 7.36 6.12
C PRO A 123 -6.42 6.30 5.03
N LEU A 124 -5.52 5.31 5.12
CA LEU A 124 -5.46 4.19 4.17
C LEU A 124 -6.64 3.26 4.32
N TYR A 125 -6.95 2.91 5.56
CA TYR A 125 -8.05 2.04 5.89
C TYR A 125 -9.38 2.69 5.49
N GLU A 126 -9.59 3.94 5.88
CA GLU A 126 -10.75 4.76 5.50
C GLU A 126 -10.88 4.89 3.97
N GLU A 127 -9.82 5.33 3.26
CA GLU A 127 -9.80 5.44 1.78
C GLU A 127 -10.21 4.12 1.11
N THR A 128 -9.79 2.98 1.67
CA THR A 128 -10.15 1.66 1.14
C THR A 128 -11.59 1.29 1.46
N LEU A 129 -12.02 1.46 2.71
CA LEU A 129 -13.34 1.05 3.19
C LEU A 129 -14.46 1.85 2.51
N ASP A 130 -14.22 3.14 2.26
CA ASP A 130 -15.16 4.06 1.60
C ASP A 130 -15.12 3.98 0.06
N ALA A 131 -14.13 3.28 -0.51
CA ALA A 131 -14.00 3.18 -1.96
C ALA A 131 -15.25 2.56 -2.59
N ASP A 132 -15.88 3.28 -3.51
CA ASP A 132 -16.97 2.75 -4.31
C ASP A 132 -16.45 1.67 -5.24
N THR A 133 -16.93 0.45 -5.04
CA THR A 133 -16.57 -0.71 -5.85
C THR A 133 -17.25 -0.69 -7.21
N GLY A 134 -18.34 0.08 -7.37
CA GLY A 134 -19.21 0.06 -8.54
C GLY A 134 -19.93 -1.28 -8.76
N ALA A 135 -19.95 -2.16 -7.74
CA ALA A 135 -20.50 -3.49 -7.82
C ALA A 135 -21.96 -3.46 -8.29
N ARG A 136 -22.29 -4.30 -9.28
CA ARG A 136 -23.63 -4.38 -9.90
C ARG A 136 -24.17 -3.05 -10.44
N GLY A 137 -23.28 -2.11 -10.80
CA GLY A 137 -23.63 -0.80 -11.33
C GLY A 137 -24.31 0.13 -10.32
N ARG A 138 -24.13 -0.14 -9.02
CA ARG A 138 -24.63 0.67 -7.92
C ARG A 138 -23.45 1.22 -7.14
N HIS A 139 -23.68 2.35 -6.45
CA HIS A 139 -22.76 2.82 -5.43
C HIS A 139 -22.77 1.80 -4.29
N GLN A 140 -21.63 1.14 -4.06
CA GLN A 140 -21.44 0.17 -3.00
C GLN A 140 -20.00 0.25 -2.52
N THR A 141 -19.81 0.71 -1.28
CA THR A 141 -18.48 0.82 -0.68
C THR A 141 -17.85 -0.55 -0.42
N VAL A 142 -16.54 -0.62 -0.21
CA VAL A 142 -15.90 -1.86 0.26
C VAL A 142 -16.50 -2.31 1.59
N ALA A 143 -16.74 -1.39 2.53
CA ALA A 143 -17.40 -1.71 3.80
C ALA A 143 -18.78 -2.39 3.58
N ASP A 144 -19.57 -1.92 2.61
CA ASP A 144 -20.86 -2.55 2.27
C ASP A 144 -20.69 -3.94 1.66
N VAL A 145 -19.66 -4.16 0.84
CA VAL A 145 -19.32 -5.48 0.30
C VAL A 145 -18.91 -6.43 1.43
N LEU A 146 -18.06 -5.98 2.36
CA LEU A 146 -17.55 -6.78 3.47
C LEU A 146 -18.64 -7.17 4.47
N ARG A 147 -19.63 -6.29 4.73
CA ARG A 147 -20.82 -6.61 5.53
C ARG A 147 -21.69 -7.71 4.89
N GLY A 148 -21.45 -8.00 3.61
CA GLY A 148 -22.06 -9.08 2.86
C GLY A 148 -23.49 -8.79 2.40
N GLN A 149 -24.05 -9.74 1.65
CA GLN A 149 -25.49 -9.83 1.44
C GLN A 149 -26.08 -10.68 2.57
N ALA A 150 -27.36 -10.47 2.89
CA ALA A 150 -28.08 -11.23 3.91
C ALA A 150 -28.20 -12.73 3.53
N THR A 151 -27.10 -13.47 3.62
CA THR A 151 -27.07 -14.93 3.64
C THR A 151 -26.91 -15.37 5.09
N THR A 152 -27.53 -16.49 5.45
CA THR A 152 -27.50 -17.01 6.83
C THR A 152 -26.65 -18.26 6.92
N PRO A 153 -25.59 -18.30 7.77
CA PRO A 153 -25.01 -17.18 8.53
C PRO A 153 -24.13 -16.28 7.65
N ALA A 154 -24.20 -14.96 7.86
CA ALA A 154 -23.34 -14.00 7.18
C ALA A 154 -21.99 -13.96 7.91
N LEU A 155 -20.92 -14.39 7.25
CA LEU A 155 -19.56 -14.16 7.70
C LEU A 155 -19.02 -12.89 7.03
N SER A 156 -18.48 -12.00 7.86
CA SER A 156 -17.79 -10.80 7.44
C SER A 156 -16.55 -10.63 8.31
N GLY A 157 -15.53 -9.94 7.81
CA GLY A 157 -14.37 -9.66 8.64
C GLY A 157 -13.33 -8.76 7.98
N MET A 158 -12.36 -8.39 8.81
CA MET A 158 -11.13 -7.70 8.42
C MET A 158 -9.97 -8.36 9.16
N ALA A 159 -8.85 -8.53 8.49
CA ALA A 159 -7.59 -8.98 9.06
C ALA A 159 -6.55 -7.87 8.99
N GLY A 160 -5.79 -7.69 10.06
CA GLY A 160 -4.66 -6.77 10.14
C GLY A 160 -3.38 -7.56 10.39
N VAL A 161 -2.40 -7.45 9.49
CA VAL A 161 -1.07 -8.04 9.70
C VAL A 161 -0.39 -7.25 10.81
N ALA A 162 -0.29 -7.86 12.00
CA ALA A 162 0.13 -7.21 13.23
C ALA A 162 1.53 -6.59 13.15
N ASN A 163 1.73 -5.48 13.87
CA ASN A 163 2.98 -4.73 13.94
C ASN A 163 3.69 -4.85 15.29
N ILE A 164 3.49 -5.95 16.00
CA ILE A 164 3.98 -6.08 17.39
C ILE A 164 4.94 -7.23 17.61
N GLY A 165 5.79 -7.03 18.61
CA GLY A 165 6.79 -7.99 19.07
C GLY A 165 7.11 -7.81 20.55
N ALA A 166 8.31 -8.21 20.93
CA ALA A 166 8.78 -8.20 22.33
C ALA A 166 9.24 -6.82 22.83
N ASP A 167 9.29 -5.81 21.96
CA ASP A 167 9.63 -4.43 22.33
C ASP A 167 8.70 -3.93 23.43
N ARG A 168 9.21 -3.10 24.35
CA ARG A 168 8.44 -2.67 25.53
C ARG A 168 7.19 -1.88 25.18
N ASN A 169 7.23 -1.13 24.08
CA ASN A 169 6.09 -0.38 23.53
C ASN A 169 5.27 -1.22 22.54
N TRP A 170 5.55 -2.52 22.41
CA TRP A 170 5.01 -3.52 21.50
C TRP A 170 5.35 -3.31 20.02
N SER A 171 5.20 -2.09 19.51
CA SER A 171 5.24 -1.78 18.07
C SER A 171 6.53 -1.15 17.57
N GLY A 172 7.59 -1.10 18.38
CA GLY A 172 8.88 -0.46 18.06
C GLY A 172 8.83 1.07 18.09
N SER A 173 7.76 1.67 17.57
CA SER A 173 7.49 3.11 17.58
C SER A 173 6.16 3.46 18.24
N HIS A 174 6.10 4.61 18.92
CA HIS A 174 4.87 5.07 19.57
C HIS A 174 3.74 5.32 18.58
N PHE A 175 4.00 5.95 17.44
CA PHE A 175 2.95 6.22 16.44
C PHE A 175 2.44 4.95 15.74
N ASP A 176 3.19 3.85 15.81
CA ASP A 176 2.74 2.58 15.24
C ASP A 176 1.62 1.95 16.05
N GLN A 177 1.49 2.33 17.33
CA GLN A 177 0.35 1.96 18.15
C GLN A 177 -0.95 2.58 17.62
N ALA A 178 -0.88 3.79 17.03
CA ALA A 178 -2.03 4.45 16.43
C ALA A 178 -2.59 3.66 15.24
N ASN A 179 -1.73 2.98 14.48
CA ASN A 179 -2.16 2.16 13.35
C ASN A 179 -2.92 0.92 13.81
N TRP A 180 -2.46 0.27 14.88
CA TRP A 180 -3.20 -0.86 15.46
C TRP A 180 -4.52 -0.38 16.08
N TYR A 181 -4.51 0.75 16.78
CA TYR A 181 -5.72 1.37 17.31
C TYR A 181 -6.75 1.66 16.19
N ALA A 182 -6.32 2.31 15.11
CA ALA A 182 -7.18 2.64 14.00
C ALA A 182 -7.74 1.42 13.27
N PHE A 183 -6.93 0.38 13.09
CA PHE A 183 -7.41 -0.90 12.56
C PHE A 183 -8.55 -1.46 13.42
N GLY A 184 -8.37 -1.50 14.76
CA GLY A 184 -9.40 -2.00 15.68
C GLY A 184 -10.69 -1.19 15.63
N ARG A 185 -10.59 0.14 15.60
CA ARG A 185 -11.75 1.04 15.50
C ARG A 185 -12.52 0.85 14.19
N LEU A 186 -11.82 0.79 13.06
CA LEU A 186 -12.45 0.62 11.74
C LEU A 186 -12.95 -0.81 11.47
N ALA A 187 -12.33 -1.82 12.08
CA ALA A 187 -12.87 -3.18 12.06
C ALA A 187 -14.18 -3.30 12.87
N TRP A 188 -14.33 -2.49 13.92
CA TRP A 188 -15.56 -2.41 14.70
C TRP A 188 -16.65 -1.61 13.97
N ASP A 189 -16.31 -0.41 13.51
CA ASP A 189 -17.21 0.47 12.77
C ASP A 189 -16.45 1.13 11.60
N PRO A 190 -16.62 0.60 10.37
CA PRO A 190 -16.00 1.14 9.16
C PRO A 190 -16.40 2.58 8.81
N SER A 191 -17.42 3.15 9.46
CA SER A 191 -17.87 4.53 9.21
C SER A 191 -17.17 5.58 10.08
N ASN A 192 -16.26 5.16 10.96
CA ASN A 192 -15.51 6.10 11.80
C ASN A 192 -14.49 6.90 10.98
N ASP A 193 -14.38 8.19 11.28
CA ASP A 193 -13.45 9.11 10.64
C ASP A 193 -12.02 8.92 11.19
N SER A 194 -11.03 8.83 10.30
CA SER A 194 -9.65 8.54 10.72
C SER A 194 -9.00 9.66 11.54
N ARG A 195 -9.47 10.91 11.39
CA ARG A 195 -9.03 12.07 12.17
C ARG A 195 -9.59 12.01 13.59
N GLU A 196 -10.85 11.62 13.77
CA GLU A 196 -11.45 11.42 15.10
C GLU A 196 -10.74 10.30 15.85
N ILE A 197 -10.44 9.19 15.16
CA ILE A 197 -9.66 8.07 15.72
C ILE A 197 -8.26 8.54 16.15
N ALA A 198 -7.58 9.33 15.33
CA ALA A 198 -6.26 9.88 15.66
C ALA A 198 -6.33 10.78 16.90
N ALA A 199 -7.36 11.61 17.00
CA ALA A 199 -7.56 12.50 18.14
C ALA A 199 -7.88 11.75 19.43
N ASP A 200 -8.65 10.67 19.35
CA ASP A 200 -8.95 9.79 20.49
C ASP A 200 -7.67 9.08 20.97
N TRP A 201 -6.91 8.47 20.05
CA TRP A 201 -5.64 7.84 20.35
C TRP A 201 -4.62 8.82 20.98
N ALA A 202 -4.49 10.03 20.44
CA ALA A 202 -3.58 11.05 20.95
C ALA A 202 -3.91 11.45 22.40
N ARG A 203 -5.21 11.56 22.74
CA ARG A 203 -5.68 11.86 24.10
C ARG A 203 -5.41 10.74 25.08
N MET A 204 -5.63 9.49 24.66
CA MET A 204 -5.39 8.31 25.49
C MET A 204 -3.90 8.04 25.71
N THR A 205 -3.06 8.40 24.73
CA THR A 205 -1.65 8.02 24.72
C THR A 205 -0.76 9.11 25.32
N PHE A 206 -1.00 10.39 25.02
CA PHE A 206 -0.08 11.46 25.37
C PHE A 206 -0.72 12.55 26.23
N SER A 207 -1.68 13.30 25.69
CA SER A 207 -2.22 14.49 26.35
C SER A 207 -3.60 14.85 25.85
N ASN A 208 -4.43 15.37 26.77
CA ASN A 208 -5.75 15.92 26.46
C ASN A 208 -5.70 17.43 26.11
N ASP A 209 -4.53 18.08 26.21
CA ASP A 209 -4.40 19.51 25.91
C ASP A 209 -4.68 19.77 24.41
N PRO A 210 -5.65 20.62 24.04
CA PRO A 210 -5.94 20.94 22.64
C PRO A 210 -4.73 21.48 21.86
N ARG A 211 -3.78 22.13 22.55
CA ARG A 211 -2.52 22.63 21.97
C ARG A 211 -1.56 21.52 21.58
N PHE A 212 -1.75 20.30 22.10
CA PHE A 212 -1.09 19.08 21.66
C PHE A 212 -1.92 18.31 20.63
N VAL A 213 -3.20 18.07 20.95
CA VAL A 213 -4.06 17.18 20.14
C VAL A 213 -4.24 17.70 18.71
N ALA A 214 -4.50 18.99 18.52
CA ALA A 214 -4.71 19.54 17.17
C ALA A 214 -3.47 19.37 16.26
N PRO A 215 -2.26 19.86 16.63
CA PRO A 215 -1.09 19.73 15.77
C PRO A 215 -0.62 18.28 15.58
N VAL A 216 -0.71 17.41 16.60
CA VAL A 216 -0.30 16.00 16.46
C VAL A 216 -1.22 15.24 15.50
N VAL A 217 -2.52 15.54 15.51
CA VAL A 217 -3.49 14.93 14.59
C VAL A 217 -3.22 15.36 13.15
N GLU A 218 -2.95 16.65 12.89
CA GLU A 218 -2.58 17.10 11.54
C GLU A 218 -1.26 16.47 11.05
N MET A 219 -0.29 16.32 11.95
CA MET A 219 0.96 15.63 11.68
C MET A 219 0.71 14.17 11.27
N MET A 220 -0.13 13.45 12.04
CA MET A 220 -0.52 12.07 11.72
C MET A 220 -1.23 11.97 10.37
N LEU A 221 -2.26 12.77 10.12
CA LEU A 221 -3.05 12.68 8.88
C LEU A 221 -2.23 12.95 7.62
N GLY A 222 -1.24 13.86 7.69
CA GLY A 222 -0.36 14.16 6.57
C GLY A 222 0.78 13.15 6.35
N SER A 223 1.04 12.26 7.32
CA SER A 223 2.24 11.43 7.33
C SER A 223 2.26 10.32 6.27
N ARG A 224 1.12 9.65 6.01
CA ARG A 224 1.02 8.67 4.94
C ARG A 224 1.31 9.30 3.58
N GLN A 225 0.77 10.48 3.30
CA GLN A 225 1.01 11.16 2.03
C GLN A 225 2.48 11.58 1.90
N ALA A 226 3.14 11.97 3.00
CA ALA A 226 4.59 12.22 2.98
C ALA A 226 5.35 10.98 2.49
N VAL A 227 5.01 9.79 3.00
CA VAL A 227 5.61 8.51 2.59
C VAL A 227 5.37 8.22 1.11
N VAL A 228 4.13 8.37 0.63
CA VAL A 228 3.80 8.23 -0.80
C VAL A 228 4.66 9.18 -1.63
N ASP A 229 4.81 10.43 -1.19
CA ASP A 229 5.51 11.47 -1.93
C ASP A 229 7.01 11.22 -2.09
N TYR A 230 7.71 10.89 -0.98
CA TYR A 230 9.15 10.64 -1.06
C TYR A 230 9.50 9.22 -1.51
N MET A 231 8.58 8.26 -1.53
CA MET A 231 8.86 6.89 -2.03
C MET A 231 8.34 6.66 -3.45
N THR A 232 7.04 6.82 -3.67
CA THR A 232 6.32 6.32 -4.85
C THR A 232 5.16 7.24 -5.29
N PRO A 233 5.42 8.49 -5.68
CA PRO A 233 4.37 9.44 -6.05
C PRO A 233 3.72 9.11 -7.39
N LEU A 234 2.58 9.75 -7.69
CA LEU A 234 1.88 9.71 -8.99
C LEU A 234 1.42 8.30 -9.45
N GLY A 235 1.34 7.34 -8.53
CA GLY A 235 0.97 5.95 -8.84
C GLY A 235 2.16 5.03 -9.11
N LEU A 236 3.40 5.51 -8.94
CA LEU A 236 4.55 4.61 -8.80
C LEU A 236 4.31 3.64 -7.64
N HIS A 237 4.97 2.49 -7.71
CA HIS A 237 4.94 1.44 -6.70
C HIS A 237 6.13 0.51 -6.93
N HIS A 238 6.50 -0.26 -5.91
CA HIS A 238 7.51 -1.30 -5.99
C HIS A 238 8.91 -0.78 -6.41
N VAL A 239 9.27 0.43 -5.98
CA VAL A 239 10.60 1.05 -6.23
C VAL A 239 11.56 0.86 -5.06
N MET A 240 11.40 -0.24 -4.31
CA MET A 240 12.15 -0.58 -3.11
C MET A 240 13.39 -1.40 -3.44
N ALA A 241 14.38 -1.35 -2.55
CA ALA A 241 15.53 -2.25 -2.60
C ALA A 241 15.10 -3.72 -2.49
N ARG A 242 15.85 -4.59 -3.18
CA ARG A 242 15.55 -6.02 -3.31
C ARG A 242 15.65 -6.73 -1.94
N GLY A 243 14.70 -7.63 -1.67
CA GLY A 243 14.75 -8.57 -0.54
C GLY A 243 14.17 -7.98 0.74
N HIS A 244 14.77 -6.92 1.25
CA HIS A 244 14.39 -6.34 2.55
C HIS A 244 13.37 -5.21 2.48
N HIS A 245 13.06 -4.64 1.31
CA HIS A 245 12.10 -3.53 1.14
C HIS A 245 12.45 -2.19 1.83
N TYR A 246 13.50 -2.17 2.67
CA TYR A 246 14.09 -0.96 3.24
C TYR A 246 14.86 -0.14 2.20
N GLY A 247 14.48 1.11 2.00
CA GLY A 247 15.19 2.04 1.12
C GLY A 247 14.88 1.93 -0.38
N PRO A 248 15.29 2.94 -1.17
CA PRO A 248 15.05 3.02 -2.60
C PRO A 248 15.84 1.97 -3.38
N GLY A 249 15.18 1.41 -4.39
CA GLY A 249 15.79 0.55 -5.39
C GLY A 249 15.11 0.64 -6.76
N PRO A 250 14.83 1.82 -7.33
CA PRO A 250 14.16 1.92 -8.63
C PRO A 250 14.95 1.28 -9.77
N TRP A 251 16.26 1.08 -9.61
CA TRP A 251 17.11 0.35 -10.56
C TRP A 251 17.05 -1.18 -10.43
N VAL A 252 16.30 -1.73 -9.47
CA VAL A 252 16.25 -3.18 -9.25
C VAL A 252 15.67 -3.83 -10.50
N GLU A 253 16.51 -4.62 -11.17
CA GLU A 253 16.22 -5.41 -12.36
C GLU A 253 16.81 -6.83 -12.25
N GLY A 254 16.47 -7.71 -13.19
CA GLY A 254 16.96 -9.09 -13.24
C GLY A 254 16.47 -10.00 -12.11
N GLY A 255 17.16 -11.13 -11.92
CA GLY A 255 16.75 -12.18 -10.98
C GLY A 255 15.74 -13.18 -11.55
N PRO A 256 15.21 -14.10 -10.73
CA PRO A 256 14.42 -15.23 -11.21
C PRO A 256 13.02 -14.84 -11.70
N ARG A 257 12.51 -13.68 -11.27
CA ARG A 257 11.16 -13.20 -11.59
C ARG A 257 11.15 -11.70 -11.87
N ALA A 258 10.62 -11.33 -13.04
CA ALA A 258 10.49 -9.92 -13.42
C ALA A 258 9.50 -9.15 -12.52
N ASP A 259 8.42 -9.80 -12.07
CA ASP A 259 7.39 -9.22 -11.21
C ASP A 259 7.84 -8.97 -9.75
N TRP A 260 9.11 -9.23 -9.44
CA TRP A 260 9.78 -8.85 -8.19
C TRP A 260 10.80 -7.72 -8.39
N THR A 261 10.83 -7.09 -9.56
CA THR A 261 11.77 -6.02 -9.90
C THR A 261 11.06 -4.68 -10.01
N SER A 262 11.76 -3.59 -9.73
CA SER A 262 11.20 -2.24 -9.88
C SER A 262 10.95 -1.87 -11.33
N VAL A 263 11.89 -2.23 -12.23
CA VAL A 263 11.80 -1.90 -13.66
C VAL A 263 10.57 -2.48 -14.36
N TYR A 264 10.05 -3.61 -13.85
CA TYR A 264 8.81 -4.21 -14.33
C TYR A 264 7.59 -3.29 -14.14
N TYR A 265 7.54 -2.58 -13.02
CA TYR A 265 6.39 -1.75 -12.64
C TYR A 265 6.46 -0.37 -13.24
N HIS A 266 7.58 0.35 -13.04
CA HIS A 266 7.65 1.74 -13.48
C HIS A 266 7.95 1.87 -14.98
N ARG A 267 8.57 0.86 -15.62
CA ARG A 267 8.87 0.83 -17.07
C ARG A 267 9.41 2.16 -17.63
N ALA A 268 10.34 2.75 -16.88
CA ALA A 268 10.90 4.04 -17.25
C ALA A 268 11.91 3.85 -18.38
N ASP A 269 11.85 4.70 -19.37
CA ASP A 269 12.81 4.79 -20.46
C ASP A 269 13.07 6.26 -20.82
N ARG A 270 13.74 6.49 -21.95
CA ARG A 270 14.06 7.85 -22.41
C ARG A 270 12.81 8.68 -22.72
N ASP A 271 11.72 8.03 -23.13
CA ASP A 271 10.55 8.67 -23.69
C ASP A 271 9.44 8.85 -22.66
N GLY A 272 9.33 7.95 -21.67
CA GLY A 272 8.30 8.02 -20.63
C GLY A 272 8.48 7.09 -19.42
N ILE A 273 7.41 7.01 -18.62
CA ILE A 273 7.31 6.19 -17.41
C ILE A 273 5.86 5.77 -17.15
N GLY A 274 5.68 4.67 -16.43
CA GLY A 274 4.40 4.14 -15.95
C GLY A 274 4.04 2.80 -16.58
N PHE A 275 2.91 2.20 -16.19
CA PHE A 275 2.49 0.91 -16.74
C PHE A 275 1.20 1.11 -17.54
N ASP A 276 1.21 0.85 -18.85
CA ASP A 276 -0.03 0.86 -19.64
C ASP A 276 -0.91 -0.35 -19.26
N ARG A 277 -1.92 -0.08 -18.44
CA ARG A 277 -2.95 -1.04 -18.03
C ARG A 277 -4.30 -0.70 -18.62
N THR A 278 -4.33 0.23 -19.59
CA THR A 278 -5.49 0.54 -20.40
C THR A 278 -5.78 -0.58 -21.40
N ARG A 279 -6.83 -0.42 -22.23
CA ARG A 279 -7.17 -1.38 -23.30
C ARG A 279 -6.06 -1.59 -24.34
N ARG A 280 -5.05 -0.70 -24.37
CA ARG A 280 -3.90 -0.78 -25.29
C ARG A 280 -2.72 -1.57 -24.71
N GLY A 281 -2.64 -1.71 -23.39
CA GLY A 281 -1.61 -2.47 -22.68
C GLY A 281 -2.18 -3.77 -22.09
N SER A 282 -1.99 -3.99 -20.78
CA SER A 282 -2.45 -5.23 -20.12
C SER A 282 -3.98 -5.34 -20.03
N ASN A 283 -4.71 -4.24 -20.22
CA ASN A 283 -6.16 -4.15 -20.06
C ASN A 283 -6.66 -4.51 -18.65
N ALA A 284 -5.84 -4.31 -17.62
CA ALA A 284 -6.26 -4.48 -16.22
C ALA A 284 -7.44 -3.58 -15.83
N VAL A 285 -7.61 -2.42 -16.49
CA VAL A 285 -8.80 -1.56 -16.29
C VAL A 285 -10.12 -2.29 -16.55
N ALA A 286 -10.15 -3.34 -17.39
CA ALA A 286 -11.35 -4.11 -17.67
C ALA A 286 -11.77 -5.03 -16.50
N GLN A 287 -10.96 -5.15 -15.46
CA GLN A 287 -11.32 -5.87 -14.22
C GLN A 287 -12.19 -5.03 -13.29
N TYR A 288 -12.32 -3.74 -13.55
CA TYR A 288 -13.20 -2.83 -12.81
C TYR A 288 -14.53 -2.64 -13.54
N PRO A 289 -15.60 -2.25 -12.81
CA PRO A 289 -16.87 -1.88 -13.45
C PRO A 289 -16.72 -0.75 -14.48
N PRO A 290 -17.62 -0.65 -15.49
CA PRO A 290 -17.45 0.24 -16.63
C PRO A 290 -17.20 1.72 -16.30
N ALA A 291 -17.73 2.21 -15.17
CA ALA A 291 -17.49 3.59 -14.74
C ALA A 291 -16.04 3.82 -14.28
N LEU A 292 -15.53 2.94 -13.42
CA LEU A 292 -14.14 2.97 -12.95
C LEU A 292 -13.16 2.64 -14.07
N ALA A 293 -13.48 1.65 -14.92
CA ALA A 293 -12.66 1.32 -16.08
C ALA A 293 -12.47 2.52 -17.03
N ARG A 294 -13.53 3.33 -17.22
CA ARG A 294 -13.46 4.58 -17.99
C ARG A 294 -12.64 5.65 -17.27
N GLN A 295 -12.85 5.84 -15.97
CA GLN A 295 -12.11 6.82 -15.19
C GLN A 295 -10.61 6.50 -15.16
N PHE A 296 -10.25 5.25 -14.83
CA PHE A 296 -8.85 4.81 -14.77
C PHE A 296 -8.20 4.68 -16.14
N GLY A 297 -8.98 4.36 -17.18
CA GLY A 297 -8.50 4.25 -18.56
C GLY A 297 -8.29 5.58 -19.30
N ASP A 298 -8.66 6.71 -18.70
CA ASP A 298 -8.47 8.04 -19.28
C ASP A 298 -7.49 8.86 -18.41
N PRO A 299 -6.32 9.26 -18.94
CA PRO A 299 -5.32 10.01 -18.16
C PRO A 299 -5.81 11.39 -17.69
N ALA A 300 -6.86 11.95 -18.30
CA ALA A 300 -7.48 13.19 -17.84
C ALA A 300 -8.43 12.99 -16.65
N LEU A 301 -9.00 11.79 -16.49
CA LEU A 301 -10.00 11.48 -15.47
C LEU A 301 -9.42 10.71 -14.27
N VAL A 302 -8.40 9.90 -14.49
CA VAL A 302 -7.74 9.11 -13.45
C VAL A 302 -7.24 10.02 -12.32
N PRO A 303 -7.43 9.66 -11.04
CA PRO A 303 -6.78 10.36 -9.94
C PRO A 303 -5.28 10.41 -10.18
N GLU A 304 -4.67 11.59 -10.03
CA GLU A 304 -3.25 11.78 -10.36
C GLU A 304 -2.32 10.91 -9.51
N ASP A 305 -2.74 10.58 -8.29
CA ASP A 305 -2.02 9.67 -7.39
C ASP A 305 -2.08 8.19 -7.83
N LEU A 306 -2.79 7.87 -8.92
CA LEU A 306 -2.86 6.55 -9.56
C LEU A 306 -2.46 6.61 -11.04
N LEU A 307 -1.98 7.76 -11.53
CA LEU A 307 -1.73 8.01 -12.96
C LEU A 307 -0.79 6.96 -13.58
N LEU A 308 0.39 6.78 -12.98
CA LEU A 308 1.44 5.88 -13.47
C LEU A 308 1.15 4.41 -13.15
N TRP A 309 0.12 4.13 -12.36
CA TRP A 309 -0.39 2.78 -12.19
C TRP A 309 -1.09 2.33 -13.49
N PHE A 310 -1.91 3.18 -14.10
CA PHE A 310 -2.74 2.81 -15.24
C PHE A 310 -2.17 3.21 -16.61
N HIS A 311 -1.27 4.19 -16.65
CA HIS A 311 -0.77 4.78 -17.89
C HIS A 311 0.76 4.76 -17.94
N HIS A 312 1.32 4.37 -19.08
CA HIS A 312 2.68 4.77 -19.48
C HIS A 312 2.57 6.08 -20.26
N LEU A 313 3.24 7.13 -19.78
CA LEU A 313 3.12 8.49 -20.31
C LEU A 313 4.48 9.07 -20.61
N SER A 314 4.52 9.92 -21.64
CA SER A 314 5.73 10.67 -21.96
C SER A 314 6.13 11.60 -20.81
N TRP A 315 7.43 11.80 -20.62
CA TRP A 315 7.96 12.78 -19.68
C TRP A 315 7.44 14.21 -19.89
N ASP A 316 6.97 14.55 -21.09
CA ASP A 316 6.37 15.86 -21.43
C ASP A 316 4.85 15.94 -21.15
N TYR A 317 4.23 14.86 -20.67
CA TYR A 317 2.81 14.87 -20.30
C TYR A 317 2.52 15.96 -19.26
N ARG A 318 1.52 16.80 -19.50
CA ARG A 318 1.13 17.86 -18.57
C ARG A 318 0.22 17.30 -17.48
N THR A 319 0.73 17.34 -16.26
CA THR A 319 0.01 17.00 -15.03
C THR A 319 -1.02 18.08 -14.68
N ARG A 320 -1.87 17.84 -13.68
CA ARG A 320 -2.93 18.78 -13.26
C ARG A 320 -2.38 20.10 -12.76
N SER A 321 -1.13 20.12 -12.29
CA SER A 321 -0.42 21.35 -11.89
C SER A 321 0.02 22.22 -13.08
N GLY A 322 -0.09 21.70 -14.31
CA GLY A 322 0.43 22.32 -15.52
C GLY A 322 1.91 22.01 -15.81
N ARG A 323 2.64 21.44 -14.84
CA ARG A 323 4.02 20.96 -15.02
C ARG A 323 4.06 19.71 -15.89
N ILE A 324 5.16 19.52 -16.61
CA ILE A 324 5.43 18.25 -17.27
C ILE A 324 5.67 17.15 -16.21
N LEU A 325 5.47 15.89 -16.61
CA LEU A 325 5.52 14.74 -15.71
C LEU A 325 6.87 14.62 -14.99
N TRP A 326 7.98 14.89 -15.68
CA TRP A 326 9.31 14.91 -15.07
C TRP A 326 9.40 15.92 -13.91
N ASP A 327 8.98 17.16 -14.15
CA ASP A 327 9.04 18.23 -13.14
C ASP A 327 8.09 17.94 -11.97
N GLU A 328 6.89 17.43 -12.25
CA GLU A 328 5.96 17.04 -11.19
C GLU A 328 6.52 15.89 -10.35
N LEU A 329 7.18 14.91 -10.95
CA LEU A 329 7.84 13.83 -10.23
C LEU A 329 8.89 14.39 -9.26
N VAL A 330 9.75 15.30 -9.73
CA VAL A 330 10.77 15.97 -8.91
C VAL A 330 10.14 16.74 -7.74
N VAL A 331 9.08 17.50 -8.03
CA VAL A 331 8.32 18.26 -7.02
C VAL A 331 7.73 17.34 -5.96
N ARG A 332 7.14 16.21 -6.33
CA ARG A 332 6.51 15.27 -5.38
C ARG A 332 7.54 14.63 -4.45
N TYR A 333 8.65 14.12 -4.99
CA TYR A 333 9.72 13.58 -4.16
C TYR A 333 10.26 14.61 -3.16
N THR A 334 10.53 15.84 -3.61
CA THR A 334 11.01 16.91 -2.73
C THR A 334 9.95 17.37 -1.72
N ARG A 335 8.66 17.39 -2.09
CA ARG A 335 7.54 17.69 -1.19
C ARG A 335 7.47 16.70 -0.03
N GLY A 336 7.69 15.41 -0.29
CA GLY A 336 7.71 14.38 0.75
C GLY A 336 8.78 14.65 1.82
N VAL A 337 10.00 15.05 1.40
CA VAL A 337 11.08 15.43 2.33
C VAL A 337 10.69 16.66 3.16
N ALA A 338 10.19 17.71 2.50
CA ALA A 338 9.75 18.92 3.19
C ALA A 338 8.66 18.65 4.22
N ARG A 339 7.72 17.74 3.90
CA ARG A 339 6.66 17.35 4.83
C ARG A 339 7.22 16.64 6.07
N VAL A 340 8.26 15.82 5.95
CA VAL A 340 8.91 15.20 7.11
C VAL A 340 9.61 16.25 7.98
N ALA A 341 10.27 17.24 7.39
CA ALA A 341 10.86 18.35 8.15
C ALA A 341 9.79 19.15 8.92
N GLU A 342 8.61 19.37 8.33
CA GLU A 342 7.45 19.97 9.01
C GLU A 342 6.95 19.10 10.17
N MET A 343 6.86 17.77 9.98
CA MET A 343 6.48 16.85 11.06
C MET A 343 7.46 16.93 12.23
N ARG A 344 8.76 16.98 11.93
CA ARG A 344 9.81 17.11 12.93
C ARG A 344 9.70 18.43 13.70
N ALA A 345 9.57 19.56 13.00
CA ALA A 345 9.39 20.87 13.63
C ALA A 345 8.11 20.93 14.50
N THR A 346 7.03 20.29 14.02
CA THR A 346 5.78 20.16 14.80
C THR A 346 6.04 19.40 16.09
N TRP A 347 6.67 18.23 16.03
CA TRP A 347 6.94 17.42 17.22
C TRP A 347 7.93 18.07 18.20
N GLU A 348 8.97 18.74 17.70
CA GLU A 348 9.89 19.54 18.53
C GLU A 348 9.14 20.60 19.35
N GLY A 349 8.14 21.26 18.76
CA GLY A 349 7.28 22.25 19.43
C GLY A 349 6.32 21.67 20.48
N LEU A 350 6.19 20.34 20.59
CA LEU A 350 5.25 19.66 21.49
C LEU A 350 5.90 19.10 22.77
N ALA A 351 7.19 19.35 23.00
CA ALA A 351 7.93 18.82 24.14
C ALA A 351 7.25 19.08 25.50
N ALA A 352 6.63 20.25 25.69
CA ALA A 352 5.97 20.60 26.96
C ALA A 352 4.72 19.75 27.30
N TYR A 353 4.25 18.91 26.38
CA TYR A 353 3.01 18.12 26.52
C TYR A 353 3.25 16.61 26.58
N VAL A 354 4.51 16.16 26.47
CA VAL A 354 4.91 14.75 26.38
C VAL A 354 6.04 14.52 27.38
N ASP A 355 6.15 13.33 27.98
CA ASP A 355 7.32 13.02 28.80
C ASP A 355 8.61 12.94 27.96
N ASP A 356 9.73 13.19 28.63
CA ASP A 356 11.04 13.32 27.99
C ASP A 356 11.46 12.07 27.20
N GLU A 357 11.16 10.87 27.70
CA GLU A 357 11.57 9.62 27.08
C GLU A 357 10.90 9.43 25.72
N ARG A 358 9.55 9.51 25.69
CA ARG A 358 8.79 9.30 24.46
C ARG A 358 8.98 10.45 23.48
N HIS A 359 9.12 11.69 23.97
CA HIS A 359 9.43 12.84 23.13
C HIS A 359 10.78 12.69 22.44
N ALA A 360 11.82 12.29 23.18
CA ALA A 360 13.16 12.09 22.64
C ALA A 360 13.21 10.94 21.62
N GLN A 361 12.54 9.81 21.90
CA GLN A 361 12.50 8.68 20.96
C GLN A 361 11.84 9.08 19.63
N VAL A 362 10.65 9.70 19.68
CA VAL A 362 9.96 10.14 18.46
C VAL A 362 10.78 11.19 17.71
N SER A 363 11.43 12.12 18.41
CA SER A 363 12.32 13.11 17.78
C SER A 363 13.48 12.44 17.04
N ALA A 364 14.10 11.41 17.64
CA ALA A 364 15.16 10.64 17.00
C ALA A 364 14.65 9.89 15.75
N PHE A 365 13.46 9.31 15.81
CA PHE A 365 12.86 8.59 14.68
C PHE A 365 12.46 9.54 13.55
N LEU A 366 11.87 10.70 13.84
CA LEU A 366 11.61 11.72 12.82
C LEU A 366 12.90 12.25 12.17
N SER A 367 14.00 12.34 12.93
CA SER A 367 15.31 12.67 12.36
C SER A 367 15.86 11.56 11.45
N ILE A 368 15.65 10.29 11.79
CA ILE A 368 15.97 9.16 10.90
C ILE A 368 15.11 9.24 9.64
N GLN A 369 13.79 9.41 9.78
CA GLN A 369 12.85 9.51 8.67
C GLN A 369 13.20 10.66 7.72
N GLU A 370 13.62 11.82 8.24
CA GLU A 370 14.01 12.96 7.40
C GLU A 370 15.24 12.63 6.53
N ARG A 371 16.27 12.02 7.13
CA ARG A 371 17.48 11.58 6.39
C ARG A 371 17.14 10.50 5.36
N GLU A 372 16.29 9.56 5.72
CA GLU A 372 15.87 8.49 4.81
C GLU A 372 14.95 9.00 3.70
N ALA A 373 14.05 9.93 3.98
CA ALA A 373 13.24 10.60 2.96
C ALA A 373 14.13 11.34 1.95
N GLN A 374 15.18 12.03 2.43
CA GLN A 374 16.17 12.65 1.56
C GLN A 374 16.92 11.60 0.71
N TRP A 375 17.32 10.47 1.31
CA TRP A 375 17.94 9.36 0.58
C TRP A 375 17.00 8.79 -0.51
N TRP A 376 15.75 8.52 -0.18
CA TRP A 376 14.72 8.07 -1.12
C TRP A 376 14.53 9.05 -2.29
N ARG A 377 14.44 10.35 -2.00
CA ARG A 377 14.36 11.40 -2.99
C ARG A 377 15.58 11.39 -3.91
N ASP A 378 16.78 11.46 -3.34
CA ASP A 378 18.00 11.62 -4.14
C ASP A 378 18.29 10.40 -5.01
N ALA A 379 18.15 9.19 -4.46
CA ALA A 379 18.37 7.95 -5.19
C ALA A 379 17.37 7.79 -6.35
N SER A 380 16.08 8.07 -6.10
CA SER A 380 15.03 8.00 -7.12
C SER A 380 15.24 9.02 -8.23
N ILE A 381 15.54 10.28 -7.85
CA ILE A 381 15.80 11.35 -8.81
C ILE A 381 17.03 11.04 -9.64
N ALA A 382 18.15 10.59 -9.03
CA ALA A 382 19.37 10.23 -9.75
C ALA A 382 19.10 9.13 -10.80
N TYR A 383 18.31 8.12 -10.43
CA TYR A 383 17.95 7.04 -11.35
C TYR A 383 17.08 7.53 -12.51
N PHE A 384 15.93 8.15 -12.23
CA PHE A 384 15.03 8.60 -13.29
C PHE A 384 15.62 9.71 -14.14
N GLN A 385 16.53 10.53 -13.59
CA GLN A 385 17.31 11.49 -14.35
C GLN A 385 18.21 10.80 -15.37
N GLN A 386 18.95 9.77 -14.95
CA GLN A 386 19.84 9.03 -15.83
C GLN A 386 19.06 8.30 -16.94
N VAL A 387 17.91 7.70 -16.62
CA VAL A 387 17.06 6.99 -17.58
C VAL A 387 16.41 7.94 -18.59
N SER A 388 15.86 9.05 -18.13
CA SER A 388 15.15 10.01 -18.98
C SER A 388 16.09 10.96 -19.76
N GLY A 389 17.30 11.19 -19.26
CA GLY A 389 18.22 12.20 -19.79
C GLY A 389 17.76 13.66 -19.54
N ARG A 390 16.79 13.87 -18.64
CA ARG A 390 16.20 15.20 -18.35
C ARG A 390 17.08 16.00 -17.37
N SER A 391 17.19 17.31 -17.57
CA SER A 391 17.76 18.20 -16.55
C SER A 391 16.79 18.39 -15.38
N LEU A 392 17.30 18.63 -14.17
CA LEU A 392 16.43 19.01 -13.06
C LEU A 392 15.74 20.35 -13.34
N PRO A 393 14.48 20.53 -12.90
CA PRO A 393 13.82 21.82 -12.95
C PRO A 393 14.57 22.86 -12.11
N ALA A 394 14.49 24.13 -12.51
CA ALA A 394 15.12 25.23 -11.79
C ALA A 394 14.66 25.31 -10.33
N GLY A 395 15.59 25.59 -9.42
CA GLY A 395 15.29 25.72 -7.98
C GLY A 395 15.38 24.41 -7.18
N PHE A 396 15.61 23.26 -7.83
CA PHE A 396 15.81 21.98 -7.14
C PHE A 396 17.28 21.62 -7.02
N ALA A 397 17.71 21.24 -5.82
CA ALA A 397 19.07 20.77 -5.59
C ALA A 397 19.32 19.42 -6.31
N PRO A 398 20.52 19.19 -6.87
CA PRO A 398 20.89 17.87 -7.38
C PRO A 398 20.93 16.83 -6.26
N PRO A 399 20.80 15.52 -6.57
CA PRO A 399 21.15 14.45 -5.64
C PRO A 399 22.53 14.69 -5.02
N ALA A 400 22.68 14.44 -3.72
CA ALA A 400 23.95 14.69 -3.02
C ALA A 400 25.10 13.79 -3.53
N HIS A 401 24.77 12.61 -4.05
CA HIS A 401 25.72 11.64 -4.58
C HIS A 401 25.30 11.11 -5.96
N SER A 402 26.19 10.38 -6.63
CA SER A 402 25.89 9.75 -7.92
C SER A 402 24.95 8.56 -7.77
N LEU A 403 24.32 8.13 -8.87
CA LEU A 403 23.51 6.91 -8.88
C LEU A 403 24.33 5.68 -8.45
N ASP A 404 25.58 5.57 -8.90
CA ASP A 404 26.47 4.45 -8.55
C ASP A 404 26.76 4.40 -7.05
N TYR A 405 26.88 5.56 -6.38
CA TYR A 405 26.98 5.60 -4.92
C TYR A 405 25.74 4.98 -4.27
N TYR A 406 24.53 5.39 -4.67
CA TYR A 406 23.29 4.88 -4.08
C TYR A 406 23.09 3.38 -4.36
N LYS A 407 23.49 2.91 -5.55
CA LYS A 407 23.47 1.48 -5.92
C LYS A 407 24.43 0.63 -5.08
N ALA A 408 25.51 1.22 -4.59
CA ALA A 408 26.54 0.53 -3.81
C ALA A 408 26.24 0.47 -2.30
N LEU A 409 25.15 1.09 -1.82
CA LEU A 409 24.76 1.02 -0.41
C LEU A 409 24.25 -0.39 -0.08
N GLU A 410 24.73 -0.93 1.03
CA GLU A 410 24.34 -2.25 1.54
C GLU A 410 23.78 -2.15 2.96
N PHE A 411 22.73 -2.90 3.24
CA PHE A 411 22.04 -2.90 4.53
C PHE A 411 21.91 -4.34 5.06
N PRO A 412 23.03 -4.99 5.45
CA PRO A 412 23.03 -6.41 5.83
C PRO A 412 22.20 -6.72 7.08
N SER A 413 21.81 -5.70 7.85
CA SER A 413 20.96 -5.84 9.04
C SER A 413 19.52 -5.34 8.80
N ALA A 414 19.14 -5.04 7.56
CA ALA A 414 17.77 -4.65 7.26
C ALA A 414 16.81 -5.83 7.53
N PRO A 415 15.71 -5.60 8.26
CA PRO A 415 14.65 -6.59 8.42
C PRO A 415 14.18 -7.16 7.07
N GLY A 416 13.93 -8.47 7.01
CA GLY A 416 13.40 -9.14 5.81
C GLY A 416 14.43 -9.98 5.04
N ASP A 417 15.71 -9.62 5.08
CA ASP A 417 16.79 -10.53 4.69
C ASP A 417 17.07 -11.44 5.89
N GLY A 418 16.53 -12.65 5.88
CA GLY A 418 16.70 -13.65 6.95
C GLY A 418 18.11 -14.25 7.07
N ARG A 419 19.15 -13.42 6.96
CA ARG A 419 20.55 -13.77 7.20
C ARG A 419 20.97 -13.49 8.64
#